data_AF-L8GVU6-F1
#
_entry.id   AF-L8GVU6-F1
#
_cell.length_a   1.000
_cell.length_b   1.000
_cell.length_c   1.000
_cell.angle_alpha   90.00
_cell.angle_beta   90.00
_cell.angle_gamma   90.00
#
_symmetry.space_group_name_H-M   'P 1'
#
loop_
_entity.id
_entity.type
_entity.pdbx_description
1 polymer ?
#
loop_
_entity_poly.entity_id
_entity_poly.type
_entity_poly.pdbx_seq_one_letter_code
_entity_poly.pdbx_strand_id
1 'polypeptide(L)'
;MKAILALFALLFVVNAAQAVLFFCQDSTFDPEQPSFDNLLDFYAERSDFRGLRDYFYDITHNADLGNTTVEADIIDLLKAKLTEQGYDLATHSFTITRSNGDITMDTGLGVNPVIDNHGGRYSLGKPMLCRDFETIVFDYTYVTRTGKQYRFWSQAVQTSVQKQFFSFRWNIMVN
;
A
#
# COMPACT_ATOMS: atom_id res chain seq x y z
N MET A 1 36.14 23.88 10.31
CA MET A 1 34.78 23.70 10.89
C MET A 1 33.67 23.61 9.86
N LYS A 2 33.47 24.57 8.93
CA LYS A 2 32.40 24.50 7.91
C LYS A 2 32.44 23.26 7.02
N ALA A 3 33.63 22.84 6.56
CA ALA A 3 33.79 21.63 5.74
C ALA A 3 33.52 20.32 6.51
N ILE A 4 33.82 20.28 7.81
CA ILE A 4 33.58 19.11 8.68
C ILE A 4 32.07 18.99 8.97
N LEU A 5 31.40 20.10 9.27
CA LEU A 5 29.93 20.14 9.43
C LEU A 5 29.19 19.73 8.14
N ALA A 6 29.68 20.15 6.97
CA ALA A 6 29.12 19.73 5.68
C ALA A 6 29.30 18.23 5.43
N LEU A 7 30.45 17.65 5.81
CA LEU A 7 30.71 16.22 5.67
C LEU A 7 29.84 15.37 6.60
N PHE A 8 29.65 15.80 7.85
CA PHE A 8 28.74 15.15 8.79
C PHE A 8 27.28 15.24 8.36
N ALA A 9 26.85 16.39 7.83
CA ALA A 9 25.51 16.55 7.26
C ALA A 9 25.30 15.63 6.05
N LEU A 10 26.30 15.50 5.17
CA LEU A 10 26.24 14.61 4.02
C LEU A 10 26.15 13.13 4.45
N LEU A 11 26.96 12.71 5.42
CA LEU A 11 26.92 11.35 5.98
C LEU A 11 25.58 11.03 6.67
N PHE A 12 24.98 11.99 7.37
CA PHE A 12 23.66 11.82 7.97
C PHE A 12 22.55 11.69 6.92
N VAL A 13 22.59 12.51 5.87
CA VAL A 13 21.60 12.47 4.77
C VAL A 13 21.69 11.16 4.00
N VAL A 14 22.90 10.65 3.74
CA VAL A 14 23.09 9.36 3.06
C VAL A 14 22.59 8.19 3.91
N ASN A 15 22.90 8.16 5.22
CA ASN A 15 22.40 7.10 6.10
C ASN A 15 20.88 7.13 6.27
N ALA A 16 20.27 8.32 6.36
CA ALA A 16 18.82 8.46 6.44
C ALA A 16 18.12 8.00 5.15
N ALA A 17 18.67 8.36 3.98
CA ALA A 17 18.16 7.90 2.69
C ALA A 17 18.27 6.38 2.53
N GLN A 18 19.38 5.77 3.00
CA GLN A 18 19.54 4.31 2.98
C GLN A 18 18.59 3.61 3.94
N ALA A 19 18.39 4.12 5.16
CA ALA A 19 17.44 3.55 6.12
C ALA A 19 15.99 3.59 5.59
N VAL A 20 15.60 4.69 4.93
CA VAL A 20 14.29 4.79 4.25
C VAL A 20 14.22 3.84 3.06
N LEU A 21 15.29 3.69 2.27
CA LEU A 21 15.33 2.73 1.16
C LEU A 21 15.15 1.30 1.64
N PHE A 22 15.86 0.87 2.70
CA PHE A 22 15.69 -0.45 3.32
C PHE A 22 14.28 -0.63 3.88
N PHE A 23 13.75 0.38 4.59
CA PHE A 23 12.38 0.38 5.06
C PHE A 23 11.37 0.27 3.92
N CYS A 24 11.60 0.90 2.77
CA CYS A 24 10.73 0.81 1.60
C CYS A 24 10.95 -0.48 0.77
N GLN A 25 12.06 -1.20 1.00
CA GLN A 25 12.48 -2.42 0.28
C GLN A 25 12.43 -3.69 1.16
N ASP A 26 11.92 -3.59 2.40
CA ASP A 26 11.95 -4.61 3.46
C ASP A 26 11.48 -6.00 3.00
N SER A 27 10.71 -6.07 1.91
CA SER A 27 10.27 -7.30 1.26
C SER A 27 11.34 -8.20 0.67
N THR A 28 12.52 -7.68 0.36
CA THR A 28 13.55 -8.46 -0.37
C THR A 28 14.51 -9.21 0.53
N PHE A 29 14.53 -8.92 1.84
CA PHE A 29 15.61 -9.37 2.72
C PHE A 29 15.17 -9.90 4.08
N ASP A 30 13.86 -10.08 4.34
CA ASP A 30 13.42 -10.81 5.53
C ASP A 30 13.27 -12.31 5.21
N PRO A 31 14.23 -13.17 5.62
CA PRO A 31 14.17 -14.62 5.40
C PRO A 31 13.09 -15.31 6.23
N GLU A 32 12.44 -14.62 7.17
CA GLU A 32 11.33 -15.17 7.98
C GLU A 32 9.95 -14.87 7.38
N GLN A 33 9.84 -13.92 6.44
CA GLN A 33 8.59 -13.70 5.71
C GLN A 33 8.47 -14.74 4.60
N PRO A 34 7.27 -15.31 4.33
CA PRO A 34 7.10 -16.38 3.35
C PRO A 34 7.73 -15.96 2.03
N SER A 35 8.93 -16.46 1.76
CA SER A 35 9.67 -16.14 0.57
C SER A 35 8.90 -16.77 -0.59
N PHE A 36 8.62 -16.00 -1.62
CA PHE A 36 8.12 -16.55 -2.88
C PHE A 36 8.96 -17.77 -3.25
N ASP A 37 8.31 -18.80 -3.81
CA ASP A 37 8.98 -20.05 -4.18
C ASP A 37 10.19 -19.80 -5.10
N ASN A 38 10.12 -18.72 -5.91
CA ASN A 38 11.25 -18.19 -6.65
C ASN A 38 11.08 -16.70 -6.96
N LEU A 39 12.13 -16.12 -7.54
CA LEU A 39 12.20 -14.72 -7.92
C LEU A 39 11.22 -14.32 -9.04
N LEU A 40 10.86 -15.25 -9.94
CA LEU A 40 9.90 -14.96 -11.01
C LEU A 40 8.50 -14.74 -10.42
N ASP A 41 8.09 -15.55 -9.45
CA ASP A 41 6.79 -15.40 -8.78
C ASP A 41 6.70 -14.07 -8.02
N PHE A 42 7.78 -13.65 -7.36
CA PHE A 42 7.87 -12.33 -6.74
C PHE A 42 7.63 -11.20 -7.76
N TYR A 43 8.32 -11.25 -8.90
CA TYR A 43 8.19 -10.21 -9.91
C TYR A 43 6.85 -10.26 -10.67
N ALA A 44 6.26 -11.45 -10.83
CA ALA A 44 4.93 -11.62 -11.40
C ALA A 44 3.88 -10.94 -10.51
N GLU A 45 3.82 -11.28 -9.22
CA GLU A 45 2.86 -10.67 -8.30
C GLU A 45 3.10 -9.15 -8.14
N ARG A 46 4.37 -8.72 -8.15
CA ARG A 46 4.70 -7.29 -8.16
C ARG A 46 4.19 -6.59 -9.42
N SER A 47 4.25 -7.25 -10.58
CA SER A 47 3.73 -6.72 -11.83
C SER A 47 2.21 -6.60 -11.79
N ASP A 48 1.53 -7.61 -11.24
CA ASP A 48 0.08 -7.59 -11.04
C ASP A 48 -0.33 -6.40 -10.15
N PHE A 49 0.39 -6.20 -9.03
CA PHE A 49 0.17 -5.04 -8.17
C PHE A 49 0.32 -3.70 -8.92
N ARG A 50 1.34 -3.55 -9.76
CA ARG A 50 1.54 -2.31 -10.54
C ARG A 50 0.34 -2.05 -11.44
N GLY A 51 -0.15 -3.06 -12.14
CA GLY A 51 -1.34 -2.95 -12.99
C GLY A 51 -2.59 -2.57 -12.20
N LEU A 52 -2.79 -3.16 -11.01
CA LEU A 52 -3.90 -2.84 -10.12
C LEU A 52 -3.85 -1.41 -9.58
N ARG A 53 -2.65 -0.95 -9.21
CA ARG A 53 -2.39 0.43 -8.77
C ARG A 53 -2.65 1.43 -9.89
N ASP A 54 -2.18 1.15 -11.11
CA ASP A 54 -2.39 2.02 -12.26
C ASP A 54 -3.88 2.12 -12.59
N TYR A 55 -4.59 0.99 -12.56
CA TYR A 55 -6.03 0.98 -12.71
C TYR A 55 -6.73 1.81 -11.63
N PHE A 56 -6.31 1.69 -10.36
CA PHE A 56 -6.84 2.53 -9.29
C PHE A 56 -6.62 4.02 -9.56
N TYR A 57 -5.42 4.43 -9.96
CA TYR A 57 -5.14 5.82 -10.34
C TYR A 57 -6.05 6.29 -11.48
N ASP A 58 -6.20 5.48 -12.53
CA ASP A 58 -7.02 5.81 -13.70
C ASP A 58 -8.49 6.02 -13.36
N ILE A 59 -9.07 5.19 -12.49
CA ILE A 59 -10.48 5.35 -12.10
C ILE A 59 -10.71 6.43 -11.04
N THR A 60 -9.65 6.95 -10.40
CA THR A 60 -9.79 7.87 -9.26
C THR A 60 -9.20 9.27 -9.45
N HIS A 61 -8.33 9.51 -10.45
CA HIS A 61 -7.56 10.77 -10.55
C HIS A 61 -8.42 12.04 -10.73
N ASN A 62 -9.70 11.85 -11.10
CA ASN A 62 -10.74 12.89 -11.19
C ASN A 62 -12.01 12.54 -10.40
N ALA A 63 -11.95 11.58 -9.47
CA ALA A 63 -13.09 11.19 -8.64
C ALA A 63 -13.15 12.00 -7.35
N ASP A 64 -14.36 12.27 -6.85
CA ASP A 64 -14.56 12.84 -5.51
C ASP A 64 -14.57 11.73 -4.46
N LEU A 65 -13.39 11.36 -3.97
CA LEU A 65 -13.23 10.36 -2.91
C LEU A 65 -13.69 10.86 -1.52
N GLY A 66 -14.29 12.05 -1.42
CA GLY A 66 -15.04 12.48 -0.24
C GLY A 66 -16.49 12.00 -0.23
N ASN A 67 -16.99 11.56 -1.38
CA ASN A 67 -18.36 11.12 -1.57
C ASN A 67 -18.48 9.59 -1.41
N THR A 68 -19.28 9.14 -0.46
CA THR A 68 -19.43 7.71 -0.14
C THR A 68 -20.05 6.89 -1.29
N THR A 69 -20.87 7.49 -2.14
CA THR A 69 -21.41 6.81 -3.33
C THR A 69 -20.32 6.58 -4.36
N VAL A 70 -19.47 7.58 -4.60
CA VAL A 70 -18.31 7.45 -5.50
C VAL A 70 -17.32 6.41 -4.96
N GLU A 71 -17.06 6.43 -3.65
CA GLU A 71 -16.23 5.40 -3.00
C GLU A 71 -16.81 3.99 -3.17
N ALA A 72 -18.13 3.82 -3.11
CA ALA A 72 -18.79 2.53 -3.34
C ALA A 72 -18.65 2.06 -4.80
N ASP A 73 -18.86 2.95 -5.78
CA ASP A 73 -18.68 2.62 -7.19
C ASP A 73 -17.23 2.19 -7.49
N ILE A 74 -16.25 2.84 -6.86
CA ILE A 74 -14.83 2.46 -6.97
C ILE A 74 -14.58 1.08 -6.36
N ILE A 75 -15.17 0.76 -5.22
CA ILE A 75 -15.08 -0.58 -4.62
C ILE A 75 -15.58 -1.64 -5.60
N ASP A 76 -16.69 -1.39 -6.28
CA ASP A 76 -17.25 -2.33 -7.25
C ASP A 76 -16.35 -2.49 -8.48
N LEU A 77 -15.78 -1.39 -9.00
CA LEU A 77 -14.77 -1.45 -10.07
C LEU A 77 -13.52 -2.23 -9.68
N LEU A 78 -13.03 -2.04 -8.45
CA LEU A 78 -11.87 -2.77 -7.94
C LEU A 78 -12.16 -4.27 -7.75
N LYS A 79 -13.34 -4.64 -7.26
CA LYS A 79 -13.77 -6.04 -7.16
C LYS A 79 -13.88 -6.67 -8.55
N ALA A 80 -14.50 -5.98 -9.49
CA ALA A 80 -14.60 -6.42 -10.88
C ALA A 80 -13.21 -6.65 -11.48
N LYS A 81 -12.24 -5.76 -11.19
CA LYS A 81 -10.86 -5.92 -11.66
C LYS A 81 -10.16 -7.16 -11.11
N LEU A 82 -10.36 -7.47 -9.82
CA LEU A 82 -9.82 -8.70 -9.22
C LEU A 82 -10.43 -9.95 -9.88
N THR A 83 -11.75 -9.96 -10.07
CA THR A 83 -12.44 -11.07 -10.74
C THR A 83 -12.01 -11.23 -12.20
N GLU A 84 -11.81 -10.13 -12.93
CA GLU A 84 -11.28 -10.14 -14.31
C GLU A 84 -9.90 -10.80 -14.37
N GLN A 85 -9.03 -10.55 -13.38
CA GLN A 85 -7.70 -11.15 -13.28
C GLN A 85 -7.71 -12.57 -12.69
N GLY A 86 -8.89 -13.13 -12.40
CA GLY A 86 -9.04 -14.50 -11.89
C GLY A 86 -8.78 -14.64 -10.38
N TYR A 87 -8.73 -13.54 -9.63
CA TYR A 87 -8.57 -13.61 -8.17
C TYR A 87 -9.90 -13.83 -7.45
N ASP A 88 -9.87 -14.67 -6.42
CA ASP A 88 -11.00 -14.90 -5.53
C ASP A 88 -11.13 -13.78 -4.49
N LEU A 89 -12.28 -13.11 -4.45
CA LEU A 89 -12.59 -12.02 -3.53
C LEU A 89 -12.64 -12.45 -2.05
N ALA A 90 -12.75 -13.75 -1.76
CA ALA A 90 -12.69 -14.25 -0.38
C ALA A 90 -11.26 -14.19 0.19
N THR A 91 -10.26 -14.21 -0.68
CA THR A 91 -8.82 -14.25 -0.33
C THR A 91 -8.06 -13.01 -0.79
N HIS A 92 -8.58 -12.27 -1.77
CA HIS A 92 -7.96 -11.08 -2.33
C HIS A 92 -8.85 -9.85 -2.12
N SER A 93 -8.28 -8.76 -1.62
CA SER A 93 -9.02 -7.52 -1.41
C SER A 93 -8.11 -6.30 -1.57
N PHE A 94 -8.70 -5.10 -1.55
CA PHE A 94 -7.94 -3.86 -1.43
C PHE A 94 -8.32 -3.11 -0.17
N THR A 95 -7.36 -2.35 0.32
CA THR A 95 -7.59 -1.33 1.35
C THR A 95 -7.05 -0.01 0.83
N ILE A 96 -7.89 1.02 0.87
CA ILE A 96 -7.53 2.40 0.56
C ILE A 96 -7.56 3.19 1.84
N THR A 97 -6.50 3.96 2.06
CA THR A 97 -6.37 4.75 3.28
C THR A 97 -5.84 6.13 2.98
N ARG A 98 -6.45 7.14 3.59
CA ARG A 98 -6.03 8.53 3.47
C ARG A 98 -4.74 8.80 4.24
N SER A 99 -4.04 9.86 3.86
CA SER A 99 -2.78 10.28 4.50
C SER A 99 -2.91 10.58 6.01
N ASN A 100 -4.11 10.85 6.51
CA ASN A 100 -4.37 11.07 7.94
C ASN A 100 -4.48 9.77 8.76
N GLY A 101 -4.47 8.61 8.10
CA GLY A 101 -4.56 7.31 8.77
C GLY A 101 -5.92 6.60 8.63
N ASP A 102 -6.92 7.25 8.04
CA ASP A 102 -8.30 6.72 8.02
C ASP A 102 -8.54 5.83 6.81
N ILE A 103 -8.94 4.58 7.06
CA ILE A 103 -9.41 3.66 6.03
C ILE A 103 -10.74 4.18 5.51
N THR A 104 -10.81 4.50 4.22
CA THR A 104 -12.06 4.99 3.63
C THR A 104 -12.70 4.03 2.65
N MET A 105 -11.94 3.05 2.16
CA MET A 105 -12.48 1.95 1.36
C MET A 105 -11.77 0.65 1.71
N ASP A 106 -12.54 -0.41 1.88
CA ASP A 106 -12.06 -1.78 1.99
C ASP A 106 -12.98 -2.68 1.15
N THR A 107 -12.45 -3.38 0.16
CA THR A 107 -13.34 -4.15 -0.72
C THR A 107 -14.00 -5.35 -0.01
N GLY A 108 -13.43 -5.81 1.11
CA GLY A 108 -14.04 -6.87 1.93
C GLY A 108 -15.10 -6.37 2.91
N LEU A 109 -15.07 -5.08 3.30
CA LEU A 109 -15.86 -4.53 4.41
C LEU A 109 -16.70 -3.29 4.07
N GLY A 110 -16.47 -2.67 2.91
CA GLY A 110 -17.24 -1.54 2.40
C GLY A 110 -16.54 -0.17 2.54
N VAL A 111 -17.35 0.87 2.42
CA VAL A 111 -16.95 2.29 2.51
C VAL A 111 -16.92 2.74 3.97
N ASN A 112 -15.89 3.51 4.34
CA ASN A 112 -15.63 4.03 5.69
C ASN A 112 -15.98 3.04 6.81
N PRO A 113 -15.46 1.80 6.76
CA PRO A 113 -15.77 0.77 7.73
C PRO A 113 -15.44 1.25 9.16
N VAL A 114 -16.33 0.94 10.12
CA VAL A 114 -16.15 1.32 11.54
C VAL A 114 -15.01 0.49 12.13
N ILE A 115 -13.83 1.10 12.28
CA ILE A 115 -12.61 0.42 12.73
C ILE A 115 -11.82 1.32 13.65
N ASP A 116 -11.38 0.75 14.78
CA ASP A 116 -10.37 1.36 15.63
C ASP A 116 -8.98 1.27 14.97
N ASN A 117 -8.43 2.40 14.51
CA ASN A 117 -7.26 2.44 13.62
C ASN A 117 -5.91 2.28 14.31
N HIS A 118 -5.88 1.95 15.61
CA HIS A 118 -4.65 1.99 16.40
C HIS A 118 -3.56 0.99 15.96
N GLY A 119 -3.92 -0.13 15.30
CA GLY A 119 -2.94 -1.08 14.75
C GLY A 119 -2.46 -0.80 13.31
N GLY A 120 -3.13 0.09 12.57
CA GLY A 120 -2.90 0.32 11.14
C GLY A 120 -1.99 1.50 10.81
N ARG A 121 -1.71 2.41 11.76
CA ARG A 121 -0.95 3.64 11.47
C ARG A 121 0.47 3.38 10.93
N TYR A 122 1.11 2.28 11.34
CA TYR A 122 2.44 1.91 10.85
C TYR A 122 2.45 1.46 9.38
N SER A 123 1.43 0.72 8.93
CA SER A 123 1.32 0.27 7.53
C SER A 123 0.93 1.39 6.56
N LEU A 124 0.55 2.56 7.08
CA LEU A 124 0.19 3.76 6.31
C LEU A 124 1.35 4.74 6.25
N GLY A 125 2.05 4.89 7.38
CA GLY A 125 3.29 5.65 7.44
C GLY A 125 4.31 5.11 6.44
N LYS A 126 4.43 3.79 6.31
CA LYS A 126 5.43 3.16 5.43
C LYS A 126 5.24 3.56 3.95
N PRO A 127 4.12 3.27 3.27
CA PRO A 127 3.90 3.71 1.89
C PRO A 127 3.92 5.24 1.72
N MET A 128 3.37 6.02 2.66
CA MET A 128 3.37 7.49 2.56
C MET A 128 4.77 8.10 2.69
N LEU A 129 5.63 7.55 3.55
CA LEU A 129 7.04 7.92 3.62
C LEU A 129 7.79 7.50 2.35
N CYS A 130 7.44 6.35 1.79
CA CYS A 130 8.01 5.84 0.53
C CYS A 130 7.51 6.58 -0.72
N ARG A 131 6.46 7.40 -0.62
CA ARG A 131 5.98 8.29 -1.69
C ARG A 131 7.10 9.17 -2.22
N ASP A 132 7.82 9.82 -1.29
CA ASP A 132 8.89 10.77 -1.63
C ASP A 132 10.08 10.06 -2.33
N PHE A 133 10.02 8.72 -2.43
CA PHE A 133 10.99 7.84 -3.06
C PHE A 133 10.35 6.84 -4.07
N GLU A 134 9.12 7.07 -4.54
CA GLU A 134 8.38 6.26 -5.56
C GLU A 134 8.38 4.72 -5.35
N THR A 135 8.63 4.24 -4.13
CA THR A 135 8.94 2.82 -3.92
C THR A 135 7.68 1.99 -3.65
N ILE A 136 7.66 0.77 -4.18
CA ILE A 136 6.64 -0.24 -3.88
C ILE A 136 7.09 -1.03 -2.67
N VAL A 137 6.20 -1.11 -1.68
CA VAL A 137 6.41 -1.87 -0.43
C VAL A 137 5.74 -3.23 -0.55
N PHE A 138 6.38 -4.25 -0.01
CA PHE A 138 5.75 -5.53 0.29
C PHE A 138 6.02 -5.94 1.73
N ASP A 139 5.02 -6.54 2.35
CA ASP A 139 5.05 -6.86 3.78
C ASP A 139 4.01 -7.93 4.12
N TYR A 140 4.13 -8.47 5.34
CA TYR A 140 3.17 -9.40 5.93
C TYR A 140 2.74 -8.91 7.30
N THR A 141 1.44 -8.93 7.56
CA THR A 141 0.91 -8.52 8.84
C THR A 141 -0.31 -9.34 9.22
N TYR A 142 -0.41 -9.66 10.51
CA TYR A 142 -1.68 -10.06 11.08
C TYR A 142 -2.58 -8.84 11.15
N VAL A 143 -3.79 -8.93 10.60
CA VAL A 143 -4.80 -7.89 10.71
C VAL A 143 -5.82 -8.35 11.75
N THR A 144 -5.63 -7.90 12.98
CA THR A 144 -6.47 -8.27 14.13
C THR A 144 -7.96 -8.05 13.87
N ARG A 145 -8.33 -6.96 13.19
CA ARG A 145 -9.73 -6.63 12.86
C ARG A 145 -10.45 -7.78 12.13
N THR A 146 -9.79 -8.35 11.14
CA THR A 146 -10.36 -9.43 10.31
C THR A 146 -9.98 -10.82 10.84
N GLY A 147 -9.15 -10.88 11.89
CA GLY A 147 -8.63 -12.12 12.45
C GLY A 147 -7.76 -12.93 11.49
N LYS A 148 -7.18 -12.29 10.47
CA LYS A 148 -6.55 -12.94 9.31
C LYS A 148 -5.12 -12.44 9.12
N GLN A 149 -4.23 -13.34 8.70
CA GLN A 149 -2.90 -12.99 8.25
C GLN A 149 -2.96 -12.57 6.79
N TYR A 150 -2.26 -11.49 6.44
CA TYR A 150 -2.18 -11.01 5.07
C TYR A 150 -0.73 -10.81 4.65
N ARG A 151 -0.45 -11.23 3.42
CA ARG A 151 0.59 -10.67 2.58
C ARG A 151 0.02 -9.47 1.83
N PHE A 152 0.81 -8.44 1.58
CA PHE A 152 0.34 -7.33 0.78
C PHE A 152 1.43 -6.57 0.04
N TRP A 153 1.02 -5.98 -1.09
CA TRP A 153 1.76 -4.94 -1.78
C TRP A 153 1.11 -3.59 -1.52
N SER A 154 1.90 -2.54 -1.39
CA SER A 154 1.37 -1.19 -1.24
C SER A 154 2.27 -0.11 -1.83
N GLN A 155 1.62 0.97 -2.26
CA GLN A 155 2.30 2.19 -2.71
C GLN A 155 1.42 3.41 -2.42
N ALA A 156 2.05 4.55 -2.17
CA ALA A 156 1.37 5.83 -2.18
C ALA A 156 0.92 6.20 -3.60
N VAL A 157 -0.34 6.59 -3.74
CA VAL A 157 -0.92 7.06 -5.01
C VAL A 157 -1.55 8.43 -4.76
N GLN A 158 -1.15 9.44 -5.55
CA GLN A 158 -1.83 10.73 -5.53
C GLN A 158 -3.01 10.68 -6.47
N THR A 159 -4.21 10.93 -5.96
CA THR A 159 -5.42 10.85 -6.77
C THR A 159 -6.53 11.73 -6.17
N SER A 160 -7.78 11.58 -6.60
CA SER A 160 -8.92 12.45 -6.27
C SER A 160 -8.86 13.85 -6.92
N VAL A 161 -10.04 14.48 -7.06
CA VAL A 161 -10.17 15.90 -7.45
C VAL A 161 -9.39 16.84 -6.54
N GLN A 162 -9.12 16.43 -5.30
CA GLN A 162 -8.34 17.20 -4.32
C GLN A 162 -6.83 16.90 -4.36
N LYS A 163 -6.37 16.00 -5.25
CA LYS A 163 -4.97 15.57 -5.37
C LYS A 163 -4.36 15.11 -4.03
N GLN A 164 -5.17 14.36 -3.27
CA GLN A 164 -4.77 13.77 -1.99
C GLN A 164 -3.94 12.52 -2.20
N PHE A 165 -3.06 12.21 -1.25
CA PHE A 165 -2.32 10.96 -1.23
C PHE A 165 -3.08 9.87 -0.47
N PHE A 166 -3.09 8.69 -1.07
CA PHE A 166 -3.70 7.49 -0.51
C PHE A 166 -2.71 6.35 -0.51
N SER A 167 -2.76 5.52 0.52
CA SER A 167 -2.09 4.23 0.52
C SER A 167 -2.99 3.25 -0.24
N PHE A 168 -2.58 2.87 -1.44
CA PHE A 168 -3.22 1.79 -2.19
C PHE A 168 -2.57 0.48 -1.78
N ARG A 169 -3.36 -0.46 -1.25
CA ARG A 169 -2.87 -1.75 -0.75
C ARG A 169 -3.66 -2.88 -1.38
N TRP A 170 -2.96 -3.85 -1.96
CA TRP A 170 -3.53 -5.12 -2.41
C TRP A 170 -3.23 -6.20 -1.39
N ASN A 171 -4.28 -6.78 -0.82
CA ASN A 171 -4.24 -7.77 0.24
C ASN A 171 -4.42 -9.17 -0.31
N ILE A 172 -3.58 -10.08 0.16
CA ILE A 172 -3.65 -11.51 -0.15
C ILE A 172 -3.67 -12.23 1.19
N MET A 173 -4.81 -12.83 1.52
CA MET A 173 -4.97 -13.61 2.74
C MET A 173 -4.05 -14.83 2.67
N VAL A 174 -3.22 -15.00 3.68
CA VAL A 174 -2.36 -16.18 3.84
C VAL A 174 -2.92 -16.99 5.02
N ASN A 175 -3.13 -18.28 4.80
CA ASN A 175 -3.64 -19.22 5.81
C ASN A 175 -2.50 -19.74 6.69
#